data_AF-A0A358N9Q3-F1
#
_entry.id   AF-A0A358N9Q3-F1
#
_cell.length_a   1.000
_cell.length_b   1.000
_cell.length_c   1.000
_cell.angle_alpha   90.00
_cell.angle_beta   90.00
_cell.angle_gamma   90.00
#
_symmetry.space_group_name_H-M   'P 1'
#
loop_
_entity.id
_entity.type
_entity.pdbx_description
1 polymer ?
#
loop_
_entity_poly.entity_id
_entity_poly.type
_entity_poly.pdbx_seq_one_letter_code
_entity_poly.pdbx_strand_id
1 'polypeptide(L)'
;MRFVIGCTFLVVLFACCAGYAQGQQPPVTEIYKIYDEDNNGLLEASEVAGSRYARQFPRWDVDGDKQVSPKEIITFRRRFGIAADGTMLRVPAQKLGGPKFVVPEIADLKRIAKGVRLSRDDARNSAFVLATEPHAVDGMQYVILTDHVEAAFLEPLQKLAAHHQGQILSVADLALLYQRPKQFAELQKRLQEIGPRYVAIAPRLDSFRENMLMGMWELLSTLDNDPEIDVFPGFLVASNASAFSKLVEQSLKHTAVAHGKLRPIAVSQVLSDAETRSLQKAAMLRQHFRKNNLETPVVAIYGKKAKTAPRLKGEQVWNLEAPGGGEFIESFSADLSSKFDESNLIIMHGHGIPGMSCSVDIQGIPANLQGKVLMTGSCFSASPSKSDLPEMRDAPGGYTVQKRDAFVLRAIDQGAIVAFGHQRLSSGFPHLYPVLECWLQGNTVGEGYQRLMNGLINLKEVGSGGFVIREQTKKRPPQNSLLYVVIGDPALQPFAE
;
A
#
# COMPACT_ATOMS: atom_id res chain seq x y z
N MET A 1 71.42 -1.63 -35.00
CA MET A 1 71.71 -3.08 -35.03
C MET A 1 72.08 -3.50 -33.61
N ARG A 2 71.30 -4.41 -33.00
CA ARG A 2 71.67 -5.27 -31.84
C ARG A 2 71.91 -4.57 -30.48
N PHE A 3 71.71 -5.14 -29.30
CA PHE A 3 70.95 -6.29 -28.75
C PHE A 3 71.00 -6.08 -27.20
N VAL A 4 69.89 -6.35 -26.52
CA VAL A 4 69.69 -7.13 -25.26
C VAL A 4 70.70 -7.02 -24.08
N ILE A 5 70.12 -6.91 -22.86
CA ILE A 5 70.34 -7.62 -21.56
C ILE A 5 69.91 -6.64 -20.44
N GLY A 6 69.02 -6.94 -19.48
CA GLY A 6 68.47 -8.22 -19.05
C GLY A 6 67.29 -8.08 -18.07
N CYS A 7 66.63 -9.24 -17.89
CA CYS A 7 65.62 -9.60 -16.89
C CYS A 7 66.03 -9.18 -15.46
N THR A 8 65.12 -9.01 -14.49
CA THR A 8 64.35 -10.09 -13.85
C THR A 8 63.26 -9.47 -12.96
N PHE A 9 62.01 -9.91 -13.06
CA PHE A 9 61.19 -10.23 -11.88
C PHE A 9 60.07 -11.18 -12.28
N LEU A 10 60.12 -12.37 -11.68
CA LEU A 10 59.21 -13.48 -11.82
C LEU A 10 57.98 -13.18 -10.95
N VAL A 11 56.80 -13.02 -11.54
CA VAL A 11 55.53 -13.12 -10.80
C VAL A 11 54.81 -14.33 -11.34
N VAL A 12 54.82 -15.40 -10.54
CA VAL A 12 53.98 -16.58 -10.72
C VAL A 12 52.58 -16.19 -10.25
N LEU A 13 51.69 -15.88 -11.21
CA LEU A 13 50.24 -15.81 -10.98
C LEU A 13 49.66 -17.21 -11.17
N PHE A 14 49.40 -17.91 -10.06
CA PHE A 14 48.47 -19.03 -10.06
C PHE A 14 47.05 -18.46 -10.13
N ALA A 15 46.52 -18.34 -11.35
CA ALA A 15 45.10 -18.19 -11.58
C ALA A 15 44.44 -19.58 -11.49
N CYS A 16 43.74 -19.86 -10.39
CA CYS A 16 42.76 -20.94 -10.35
C CYS A 16 41.37 -20.34 -10.56
N CYS A 17 40.82 -20.64 -11.73
CA CYS A 17 39.46 -20.34 -12.14
C CYS A 17 38.43 -21.10 -11.29
N ALA A 18 37.40 -20.39 -10.83
CA ALA A 18 36.05 -20.92 -10.70
C ALA A 18 35.09 -19.85 -11.22
N GLY A 19 34.87 -19.86 -12.54
CA GLY A 19 33.88 -19.00 -13.18
C GLY A 19 32.48 -19.52 -12.88
N TYR A 20 31.79 -18.92 -11.91
CA TYR A 20 30.34 -19.04 -11.83
C TYR A 20 29.72 -18.05 -12.82
N ALA A 21 28.80 -18.56 -13.65
CA ALA A 21 27.97 -17.74 -14.53
C ALA A 21 27.25 -16.64 -13.73
N GLN A 22 27.15 -15.43 -14.30
CA GLN A 22 26.41 -14.31 -13.72
C GLN A 22 24.99 -14.75 -13.32
N GLY A 23 24.75 -14.97 -12.03
CA GLY A 23 23.43 -15.27 -11.48
C GLY A 23 23.36 -16.45 -10.49
N GLN A 24 24.38 -17.31 -10.40
CA GLN A 24 24.37 -18.44 -9.46
C GLN A 24 25.11 -18.08 -8.16
N GLN A 25 24.51 -18.36 -7.00
CA GLN A 25 25.17 -18.17 -5.70
C GLN A 25 26.16 -19.33 -5.47
N PRO A 26 27.33 -19.12 -4.85
CA PRO A 26 28.23 -20.23 -4.57
C PRO A 26 27.64 -21.15 -3.49
N PRO A 27 27.98 -22.45 -3.48
CA PRO A 27 27.67 -23.37 -2.38
C PRO A 27 28.03 -22.80 -1.01
N VAL A 28 27.23 -23.12 0.00
CA VAL A 28 27.52 -22.72 1.40
C VAL A 28 28.87 -23.29 1.84
N THR A 29 29.18 -24.53 1.46
CA THR A 29 30.50 -25.16 1.72
C THR A 29 31.66 -24.37 1.14
N GLU A 30 31.48 -23.74 -0.02
CA GLU A 30 32.50 -22.92 -0.66
C GLU A 30 32.70 -21.58 0.05
N ILE A 31 31.63 -21.00 0.63
CA ILE A 31 31.73 -19.80 1.47
C ILE A 31 32.60 -20.08 2.70
N TYR A 32 32.31 -21.17 3.44
CA TYR A 32 33.10 -21.50 4.63
C TYR A 32 34.54 -21.86 4.27
N LYS A 33 34.77 -22.60 3.19
CA LYS A 33 36.13 -22.90 2.73
C LYS A 33 37.00 -21.66 2.46
N ILE A 34 36.37 -20.54 2.08
CA ILE A 34 37.09 -19.31 1.71
C ILE A 34 37.19 -18.33 2.88
N TYR A 35 36.19 -18.29 3.76
CA TYR A 35 36.03 -17.20 4.74
C TYR A 35 36.02 -17.66 6.20
N ASP A 36 36.05 -18.96 6.51
CA ASP A 36 36.25 -19.49 7.87
C ASP A 36 37.77 -19.61 8.09
N GLU A 37 38.41 -18.50 8.47
CA GLU A 37 39.87 -18.39 8.51
C GLU A 37 40.47 -19.22 9.65
N ASP A 38 39.75 -19.31 10.78
CA ASP A 38 40.16 -20.07 11.96
C ASP A 38 39.70 -21.54 11.94
N ASN A 39 38.93 -21.95 10.93
CA ASN A 39 38.40 -23.31 10.71
C ASN A 39 37.54 -23.83 11.87
N ASN A 40 36.83 -22.94 12.57
CA ASN A 40 35.98 -23.30 13.69
C ASN A 40 34.57 -23.77 13.25
N GLY A 41 34.24 -23.65 11.96
CA GLY A 41 32.95 -24.05 11.38
C GLY A 41 31.86 -22.99 11.49
N LEU A 42 32.20 -21.78 11.93
CA LEU A 42 31.36 -20.59 12.07
C LEU A 42 32.03 -19.43 11.31
N LEU A 43 31.23 -18.45 10.91
CA LEU A 43 31.77 -17.20 10.35
C LEU A 43 31.58 -16.08 11.36
N GLU A 44 32.59 -15.24 11.50
CA GLU A 44 32.53 -13.97 12.21
C GLU A 44 32.47 -12.78 11.24
N ALA A 45 31.98 -11.64 11.74
CA ALA A 45 31.80 -10.44 10.92
C ALA A 45 33.13 -9.91 10.35
N SER A 46 34.22 -10.10 11.09
CA SER A 46 35.61 -9.76 10.71
C SER A 46 36.06 -10.54 9.49
N GLU A 47 35.80 -11.84 9.45
CA GLU A 47 36.30 -12.75 8.40
C GLU A 47 35.64 -12.48 7.03
N VAL A 48 34.40 -12.00 7.04
CA VAL A 48 33.68 -11.64 5.80
C VAL A 48 33.71 -10.15 5.48
N ALA A 49 34.32 -9.30 6.32
CA ALA A 49 34.26 -7.83 6.23
C ALA A 49 34.77 -7.28 4.89
N GLY A 50 35.78 -7.92 4.29
CA GLY A 50 36.36 -7.55 2.99
C GLY A 50 35.63 -8.13 1.77
N SER A 51 34.54 -8.88 1.97
CA SER A 51 33.86 -9.63 0.91
C SER A 51 32.49 -9.06 0.54
N ARG A 52 31.91 -9.57 -0.55
CA ARG A 52 30.49 -9.33 -0.90
C ARG A 52 29.51 -9.80 0.19
N TYR A 53 29.96 -10.63 1.14
CA TYR A 53 29.16 -11.19 2.22
C TYR A 53 29.16 -10.35 3.50
N ALA A 54 30.00 -9.31 3.61
CA ALA A 54 29.94 -8.33 4.70
C ALA A 54 28.52 -7.76 4.87
N ARG A 55 27.81 -7.52 3.75
CA ARG A 55 26.42 -7.03 3.74
C ARG A 55 25.38 -8.13 4.04
N GLN A 56 25.74 -9.40 3.93
CA GLN A 56 24.85 -10.53 4.19
C GLN A 56 25.01 -11.08 5.60
N PHE A 57 26.17 -10.88 6.25
CA PHE A 57 26.46 -11.37 7.58
C PHE A 57 25.36 -11.07 8.61
N PRO A 58 24.89 -9.81 8.77
CA PRO A 58 23.84 -9.51 9.75
C PRO A 58 22.45 -10.05 9.37
N ARG A 59 22.31 -10.64 8.17
CA ARG A 59 21.09 -11.27 7.67
C ARG A 59 21.12 -12.78 7.84
N TRP A 60 22.33 -13.35 7.94
CA TRP A 60 22.55 -14.75 8.22
C TRP A 60 22.54 -15.03 9.72
N ASP A 61 23.11 -14.14 10.53
CA ASP A 61 23.07 -14.18 12.00
C ASP A 61 21.64 -13.89 12.48
N VAL A 62 20.84 -14.94 12.65
CA VAL A 62 19.41 -14.81 12.95
C VAL A 62 19.15 -14.74 14.45
N ASP A 63 19.99 -15.37 15.26
CA ASP A 63 19.89 -15.37 16.72
C ASP A 63 20.69 -14.25 17.40
N GLY A 64 21.53 -13.53 16.64
CA GLY A 64 22.23 -12.33 17.08
C GLY A 64 23.45 -12.62 17.94
N ASP A 65 23.98 -13.85 17.88
CA ASP A 65 25.13 -14.29 18.68
C ASP A 65 26.49 -13.86 18.07
N LYS A 66 26.45 -13.14 16.94
CA LYS A 66 27.58 -12.62 16.17
C LYS A 66 28.43 -13.69 15.48
N GLN A 67 27.95 -14.93 15.45
CA GLN A 67 28.53 -16.03 14.71
C GLN A 67 27.48 -16.54 13.71
N VAL A 68 27.92 -16.98 12.54
CA VAL A 68 27.01 -17.53 11.54
C VAL A 68 27.37 -18.97 11.27
N SER A 69 26.42 -19.86 11.50
CA SER A 69 26.54 -21.28 11.19
C SER A 69 26.10 -21.61 9.75
N PRO A 70 26.62 -22.70 9.14
CA PRO A 70 26.20 -23.13 7.80
C PRO A 70 24.68 -23.35 7.71
N LYS A 71 24.07 -23.81 8.82
CA LYS A 71 22.63 -24.05 8.93
C LYS A 71 21.82 -22.76 8.82
N GLU A 72 22.32 -21.65 9.33
CA GLU A 72 21.65 -20.35 9.22
C GLU A 72 21.70 -19.81 7.81
N ILE A 73 22.85 -19.90 7.13
CA ILE A 73 22.95 -19.53 5.71
C ILE A 73 22.00 -20.38 4.86
N ILE A 74 21.92 -21.70 5.10
CA ILE A 74 20.99 -22.59 4.41
C ILE A 74 19.54 -22.23 4.70
N THR A 75 19.21 -21.94 5.97
CA THR A 75 17.86 -21.56 6.39
C THR A 75 17.44 -20.23 5.75
N PHE A 76 18.34 -19.25 5.74
CA PHE A 76 18.17 -17.98 5.06
C PHE A 76 17.94 -18.20 3.56
N ARG A 77 18.81 -18.96 2.88
CA ARG A 77 18.70 -19.28 1.43
C ARG A 77 17.40 -19.98 1.08
N ARG A 78 16.93 -20.91 1.91
CA ARG A 78 15.64 -21.60 1.72
C ARG A 78 14.45 -20.62 1.67
N ARG A 79 14.48 -19.51 2.43
CA ARG A 79 13.44 -18.47 2.37
C ARG A 79 13.35 -17.80 0.99
N PHE A 80 14.44 -17.83 0.22
CA PHE A 80 14.54 -17.30 -1.13
C PHE A 80 14.54 -18.38 -2.21
N GLY A 81 14.26 -19.64 -1.83
CA GLY A 81 14.22 -20.76 -2.77
C GLY A 81 15.58 -21.18 -3.31
N ILE A 82 16.67 -20.95 -2.56
CA ILE A 82 18.05 -21.32 -2.92
C ILE A 82 18.49 -22.50 -2.04
N ALA A 83 19.15 -23.48 -2.65
CA ALA A 83 19.68 -24.69 -2.04
C ALA A 83 21.06 -24.43 -1.39
N ALA A 84 21.53 -25.41 -0.63
CA ALA A 84 22.84 -25.34 0.02
C ALA A 84 23.98 -25.26 -0.99
N ASP A 85 23.86 -25.92 -2.15
CA ASP A 85 24.80 -25.87 -3.27
C ASP A 85 24.66 -24.59 -4.13
N GLY A 86 23.77 -23.67 -3.76
CA GLY A 86 23.54 -22.42 -4.51
C GLY A 86 22.62 -22.55 -5.72
N THR A 87 22.10 -23.75 -6.02
CA THR A 87 21.05 -23.96 -7.02
C THR A 87 19.68 -23.48 -6.53
N MET A 88 18.72 -23.24 -7.42
CA MET A 88 17.35 -22.89 -6.99
C MET A 88 16.59 -24.17 -6.62
N LEU A 89 16.04 -24.24 -5.40
CA LEU A 89 15.24 -25.37 -4.87
C LEU A 89 13.91 -25.60 -5.62
N ARG A 90 13.60 -24.74 -6.59
CA ARG A 90 12.60 -24.97 -7.63
C ARG A 90 13.09 -24.36 -8.93
N VAL A 91 13.66 -25.16 -9.81
CA VAL A 91 13.34 -24.99 -11.24
C VAL A 91 11.92 -25.54 -11.33
N PRO A 92 10.87 -24.72 -11.58
CA PRO A 92 9.61 -25.31 -12.02
C PRO A 92 9.99 -26.18 -13.22
N ALA A 93 9.65 -27.47 -13.19
CA ALA A 93 9.75 -28.30 -14.37
C ALA A 93 9.25 -27.46 -15.54
N GLN A 94 10.07 -27.34 -16.58
CA GLN A 94 9.76 -26.58 -17.78
C GLN A 94 8.53 -27.23 -18.40
N LYS A 95 7.34 -26.86 -17.92
CA LYS A 95 6.08 -27.14 -18.58
C LYS A 95 6.16 -26.33 -19.87
N LEU A 96 6.57 -27.01 -20.93
CA LEU A 96 6.27 -26.61 -22.29
C LEU A 96 4.76 -26.30 -22.33
N GLY A 97 4.44 -25.01 -22.34
CA GLY A 97 3.12 -24.48 -22.01
C GLY A 97 3.06 -23.89 -20.60
N GLY A 98 3.59 -22.67 -20.42
CA GLY A 98 3.31 -21.89 -19.22
C GLY A 98 1.78 -21.77 -19.01
N PRO A 99 1.29 -21.68 -17.75
CA PRO A 99 -0.12 -21.52 -17.50
C PRO A 99 -0.65 -20.34 -18.32
N LYS A 100 -1.66 -20.61 -19.16
CA LYS A 100 -2.32 -19.60 -19.99
C LYS A 100 -2.70 -18.44 -19.07
N PHE A 101 -2.39 -17.21 -19.48
CA PHE A 101 -2.85 -16.03 -18.74
C PHE A 101 -4.38 -16.00 -18.79
N VAL A 102 -5.02 -16.35 -17.68
CA VAL A 102 -6.48 -16.35 -17.52
C VAL A 102 -6.86 -15.12 -16.72
N VAL A 103 -7.84 -14.38 -17.22
CA VAL A 103 -8.47 -13.27 -16.50
C VAL A 103 -9.80 -13.82 -15.98
N PRO A 104 -9.96 -14.00 -14.65
CA PRO A 104 -11.24 -14.40 -14.08
C PRO A 104 -12.24 -13.25 -14.16
N GLU A 105 -13.55 -13.52 -14.02
CA GLU A 105 -14.49 -12.44 -13.77
C GLU A 105 -14.38 -11.97 -12.31
N ILE A 106 -14.74 -10.72 -12.02
CA ILE A 106 -14.72 -10.22 -10.62
C ILE A 106 -15.69 -11.02 -9.75
N ALA A 107 -16.82 -11.44 -10.31
CA ALA A 107 -17.80 -12.28 -9.63
C ALA A 107 -17.27 -13.67 -9.24
N ASP A 108 -16.21 -14.16 -9.89
CA ASP A 108 -15.58 -15.45 -9.59
C ASP A 108 -14.60 -15.35 -8.40
N LEU A 109 -14.30 -14.14 -7.93
CA LEU A 109 -13.43 -13.98 -6.77
C LEU A 109 -14.14 -14.41 -5.50
N LYS A 110 -13.47 -15.25 -4.72
CA LYS A 110 -13.95 -15.65 -3.41
C LYS A 110 -14.13 -14.43 -2.51
N ARG A 111 -15.33 -14.24 -1.96
CA ARG A 111 -15.60 -13.26 -0.90
C ARG A 111 -15.24 -13.85 0.45
N ILE A 112 -14.39 -13.17 1.21
CA ILE A 112 -13.89 -13.63 2.50
C ILE A 112 -14.63 -12.89 3.61
N ALA A 113 -15.33 -13.66 4.45
CA ALA A 113 -15.99 -13.22 5.66
C ALA A 113 -15.47 -14.02 6.87
N LYS A 114 -15.96 -13.70 8.07
CA LYS A 114 -15.70 -14.49 9.28
C LYS A 114 -15.98 -15.98 9.04
N GLY A 115 -15.07 -16.85 9.48
CA GLY A 115 -15.17 -18.30 9.32
C GLY A 115 -14.83 -18.85 7.93
N VAL A 116 -14.71 -18.00 6.90
CA VAL A 116 -14.37 -18.46 5.54
C VAL A 116 -12.85 -18.66 5.41
N ARG A 117 -12.42 -19.92 5.25
CA ARG A 117 -11.00 -20.25 5.09
C ARG A 117 -10.47 -19.82 3.72
N LEU A 118 -9.39 -19.05 3.72
CA LEU A 118 -8.65 -18.67 2.51
C LEU A 118 -7.50 -19.67 2.29
N SER A 119 -7.35 -20.20 1.07
CA SER A 119 -6.21 -21.07 0.77
C SER A 119 -4.90 -20.26 0.78
N ARG A 120 -3.76 -20.91 1.06
CA ARG A 120 -2.46 -20.22 1.03
C ARG A 120 -2.14 -19.63 -0.34
N ASP A 121 -2.55 -20.31 -1.42
CA ASP A 121 -2.32 -19.85 -2.78
C ASP A 121 -3.22 -18.64 -3.11
N ASP A 122 -4.49 -18.64 -2.70
CA ASP A 122 -5.37 -17.48 -2.88
C ASP A 122 -4.90 -16.28 -2.07
N ALA A 123 -4.40 -16.51 -0.84
CA ALA A 123 -3.81 -15.47 -0.01
C ALA A 123 -2.56 -14.88 -0.66
N ARG A 124 -1.62 -15.73 -1.10
CA ARG A 124 -0.37 -15.30 -1.75
C ARG A 124 -0.63 -14.53 -3.05
N ASN A 125 -1.63 -14.95 -3.80
CA ASN A 125 -1.96 -14.36 -5.10
C ASN A 125 -3.07 -13.30 -4.99
N SER A 126 -3.50 -12.89 -3.80
CA SER A 126 -4.64 -11.96 -3.62
C SER A 126 -5.84 -12.31 -4.51
N ALA A 127 -6.22 -13.59 -4.55
CA ALA A 127 -7.29 -14.14 -5.40
C ALA A 127 -8.64 -14.17 -4.67
N PHE A 128 -8.97 -13.07 -4.00
CA PHE A 128 -10.17 -12.92 -3.19
C PHE A 128 -10.55 -11.44 -3.07
N VAL A 129 -11.73 -11.17 -2.53
CA VAL A 129 -12.13 -9.85 -2.03
C VAL A 129 -12.72 -9.99 -0.63
N LEU A 130 -12.67 -8.94 0.17
CA LEU A 130 -13.36 -8.91 1.46
C LEU A 130 -14.88 -8.92 1.21
N ALA A 131 -15.61 -9.75 1.97
CA ALA A 131 -17.05 -9.63 2.06
C ALA A 131 -17.39 -8.42 2.93
N THR A 132 -18.23 -7.54 2.42
CA THR A 132 -18.71 -6.35 3.13
C THR A 132 -20.22 -6.36 3.10
N GLU A 133 -20.85 -6.00 4.21
CA GLU A 133 -22.30 -5.89 4.34
C GLU A 133 -22.66 -4.44 4.68
N PRO A 134 -23.84 -3.95 4.28
CA PRO A 134 -24.35 -2.69 4.80
C PRO A 134 -24.45 -2.73 6.32
N HIS A 135 -23.96 -1.69 6.99
CA HIS A 135 -24.16 -1.46 8.42
C HIS A 135 -25.09 -0.26 8.58
N ALA A 136 -26.10 -0.40 9.44
CA ALA A 136 -26.99 0.72 9.73
C ALA A 136 -26.26 1.76 10.58
N VAL A 137 -26.58 3.03 10.35
CA VAL A 137 -26.12 4.13 11.19
C VAL A 137 -27.36 4.88 11.65
N ASP A 138 -27.63 4.83 12.95
CA ASP A 138 -28.84 5.40 13.55
C ASP A 138 -28.79 6.93 13.67
N GLY A 139 -27.56 7.48 13.65
CA GLY A 139 -27.33 8.92 13.70
C GLY A 139 -27.79 9.66 12.45
N MET A 140 -28.02 10.96 12.59
CA MET A 140 -28.43 11.87 11.50
C MET A 140 -27.51 13.08 11.33
N GLN A 141 -26.63 13.34 12.30
CA GLN A 141 -25.83 14.57 12.34
C GLN A 141 -24.51 14.44 11.57
N TYR A 142 -23.99 15.56 11.08
CA TYR A 142 -22.63 15.64 10.53
C TYR A 142 -21.70 16.24 11.58
N VAL A 143 -20.61 15.54 11.91
CA VAL A 143 -19.63 16.00 12.91
C VAL A 143 -18.24 16.06 12.31
N ILE A 144 -17.53 17.16 12.57
CA ILE A 144 -16.11 17.31 12.27
C ILE A 144 -15.32 17.18 13.56
N LEU A 145 -14.43 16.19 13.65
CA LEU A 145 -13.47 16.05 14.74
C LEU A 145 -12.12 16.63 14.30
N THR A 146 -11.56 17.58 15.06
CA THR A 146 -10.30 18.22 14.65
C THR A 146 -9.40 18.60 15.81
N ASP A 147 -8.09 18.63 15.56
CA ASP A 147 -7.10 19.27 16.43
C ASP A 147 -6.37 20.45 15.75
N HIS A 148 -6.93 20.96 14.65
CA HIS A 148 -6.48 22.22 14.07
C HIS A 148 -6.81 23.40 14.99
N VAL A 149 -5.87 24.35 15.06
CA VAL A 149 -6.02 25.60 15.83
C VAL A 149 -5.86 26.84 14.94
N GLU A 150 -5.33 26.67 13.73
CA GLU A 150 -5.05 27.74 12.79
C GLU A 150 -6.29 28.08 11.96
N ALA A 151 -6.59 29.37 11.83
CA ALA A 151 -7.74 29.86 11.05
C ALA A 151 -7.76 29.34 9.61
N ALA A 152 -6.58 29.21 8.98
CA ALA A 152 -6.45 28.73 7.61
C ALA A 152 -6.98 27.29 7.38
N PHE A 153 -7.09 26.47 8.45
CA PHE A 153 -7.74 25.16 8.39
C PHE A 153 -9.15 25.20 8.98
N LEU A 154 -9.38 25.98 10.04
CA LEU A 154 -10.68 26.08 10.69
C LEU A 154 -11.75 26.75 9.81
N GLU A 155 -11.41 27.76 9.02
CA GLU A 155 -12.36 28.45 8.14
C GLU A 155 -12.95 27.51 7.07
N PRO A 156 -12.16 26.71 6.32
CA PRO A 156 -12.71 25.66 5.46
C PRO A 156 -13.60 24.66 6.22
N LEU A 157 -13.18 24.20 7.40
CA LEU A 157 -14.00 23.27 8.20
C LEU A 157 -15.33 23.89 8.62
N GLN A 158 -15.36 25.18 8.98
CA GLN A 158 -16.60 25.90 9.28
C GLN A 158 -17.53 25.98 8.07
N LYS A 159 -16.99 26.22 6.86
CA LYS A 159 -17.78 26.20 5.63
C LYS A 159 -18.38 24.80 5.36
N LEU A 160 -17.58 23.76 5.56
CA LEU A 160 -18.03 22.37 5.39
C LEU A 160 -19.12 21.99 6.40
N ALA A 161 -18.91 22.32 7.68
CA ALA A 161 -19.90 22.11 8.72
C ALA A 161 -21.20 22.86 8.40
N ALA A 162 -21.13 24.14 8.00
CA ALA A 162 -22.30 24.91 7.64
C ALA A 162 -23.07 24.32 6.45
N HIS A 163 -22.37 23.82 5.42
CA HIS A 163 -22.98 23.16 4.27
C HIS A 163 -23.79 21.92 4.66
N HIS A 164 -23.25 21.10 5.55
CA HIS A 164 -23.89 19.88 6.05
C HIS A 164 -24.77 20.10 7.29
N GLN A 165 -24.96 21.35 7.71
CA GLN A 165 -25.63 21.72 8.98
C GLN A 165 -25.05 20.97 10.20
N GLY A 166 -23.74 20.70 10.15
CA GLY A 166 -23.00 19.93 11.12
C GLY A 166 -22.34 20.75 12.22
N GLN A 167 -21.62 20.05 13.09
CA GLN A 167 -20.93 20.63 14.24
C GLN A 167 -19.43 20.31 14.20
N ILE A 168 -18.61 21.20 14.75
CA ILE A 168 -17.17 20.97 14.92
C ILE A 168 -16.88 20.69 16.39
N LEU A 169 -16.23 19.56 16.66
CA LEU A 169 -15.69 19.22 17.97
C LEU A 169 -14.16 19.29 17.90
N SER A 170 -13.59 20.23 18.65
CA SER A 170 -12.14 20.39 18.73
C SER A 170 -11.57 19.66 19.93
N VAL A 171 -10.46 18.95 19.72
CA VAL A 171 -9.63 18.36 20.78
C VAL A 171 -8.22 18.93 20.70
N ALA A 172 -7.45 18.82 21.78
CA ALA A 172 -6.11 19.41 21.82
C ALA A 172 -5.09 18.68 20.91
N ASP A 173 -5.21 17.36 20.78
CA ASP A 173 -4.33 16.54 19.97
C ASP A 173 -5.00 15.20 19.64
N LEU A 174 -5.35 15.00 18.37
CA LEU A 174 -5.99 13.76 17.92
C LEU A 174 -5.04 12.56 18.03
N ALA A 175 -3.72 12.75 17.87
CA ALA A 175 -2.76 11.66 17.98
C ALA A 175 -2.58 11.14 19.41
N LEU A 176 -2.97 11.93 20.41
CA LEU A 176 -2.83 11.54 21.82
C LEU A 176 -4.18 11.30 22.52
N LEU A 177 -5.31 11.43 21.82
CA LEU A 177 -6.65 11.30 22.41
C LEU A 177 -6.82 9.95 23.12
N TYR A 178 -6.38 8.86 22.51
CA TYR A 178 -6.47 7.50 23.07
C TYR A 178 -5.67 7.31 24.37
N GLN A 179 -4.70 8.19 24.64
CA GLN A 179 -3.88 8.18 25.85
C GLN A 179 -4.48 9.03 26.98
N ARG A 180 -5.64 9.68 26.74
CA ARG A 180 -6.28 10.61 27.68
C ARG A 180 -7.68 10.11 28.03
N PRO A 181 -7.82 9.10 28.92
CA PRO A 181 -9.09 8.42 29.18
C PRO A 181 -10.25 9.35 29.52
N LYS A 182 -9.99 10.43 30.27
CA LYS A 182 -11.02 11.43 30.61
C LYS A 182 -11.54 12.17 29.38
N GLN A 183 -10.63 12.68 28.53
CA GLN A 183 -10.99 13.41 27.31
C GLN A 183 -11.65 12.47 26.28
N PHE A 184 -11.18 11.23 26.20
CA PHE A 184 -11.77 10.21 25.36
C PHE A 184 -13.22 9.91 25.77
N ALA A 185 -13.47 9.62 27.05
CA ALA A 185 -14.81 9.32 27.55
C ALA A 185 -15.78 10.51 27.43
N GLU A 186 -15.27 11.74 27.65
CA GLU A 186 -16.06 12.96 27.44
C GLU A 186 -16.47 13.14 25.96
N LEU A 187 -15.52 12.95 25.04
CA LEU A 187 -15.81 13.02 23.61
C LEU A 187 -16.76 11.91 23.16
N GLN A 188 -16.56 10.68 23.61
CA GLN A 188 -17.43 9.54 23.34
C GLN A 188 -18.87 9.85 23.76
N LYS A 189 -19.07 10.29 25.00
CA LYS A 189 -20.40 10.66 25.51
C LYS A 189 -21.03 11.77 24.67
N ARG A 190 -20.25 12.80 24.31
CA ARG A 190 -20.73 13.91 23.48
C ARG A 190 -21.13 13.44 22.07
N LEU A 191 -20.39 12.51 21.48
CA LEU A 191 -20.74 11.91 20.19
C LEU A 191 -22.03 11.09 20.29
N GLN A 192 -22.20 10.30 21.35
CA GLN A 192 -23.44 9.56 21.62
C GLN A 192 -24.65 10.50 21.76
N GLU A 193 -24.49 11.63 22.46
CA GLU A 193 -25.54 12.66 22.59
C GLU A 193 -25.87 13.35 21.26
N ILE A 194 -24.89 13.53 20.38
CA ILE A 194 -25.09 14.15 19.06
C ILE A 194 -25.76 13.18 18.08
N GLY A 195 -25.44 11.89 18.14
CA GLY A 195 -25.92 10.90 17.16
C GLY A 195 -25.42 11.20 15.74
N PRO A 196 -24.10 11.16 15.48
CA PRO A 196 -23.54 11.43 14.16
C PRO A 196 -23.91 10.32 13.16
N ARG A 197 -24.33 10.72 11.96
CA ARG A 197 -24.31 9.87 10.77
C ARG A 197 -22.93 9.84 10.13
N TYR A 198 -22.33 11.01 10.03
CA TYR A 198 -21.05 11.22 9.35
C TYR A 198 -20.05 11.82 10.34
N VAL A 199 -18.83 11.28 10.34
CA VAL A 199 -17.72 11.83 11.13
C VAL A 199 -16.54 12.13 10.20
N ALA A 200 -16.32 13.41 9.93
CA ALA A 200 -15.15 13.89 9.22
C ALA A 200 -14.01 14.13 10.22
N ILE A 201 -12.94 13.36 10.12
CA ILE A 201 -11.77 13.44 10.99
C ILE A 201 -10.74 14.31 10.30
N ALA A 202 -10.49 15.50 10.84
CA ALA A 202 -9.61 16.51 10.28
C ALA A 202 -8.38 16.73 11.18
N PRO A 203 -7.38 15.83 11.14
CA PRO A 203 -6.17 15.95 11.94
C PRO A 203 -5.19 16.92 11.30
N ARG A 204 -4.39 17.59 12.14
CA ARG A 204 -3.11 18.15 11.70
C ARG A 204 -2.26 17.05 11.07
N LEU A 205 -1.41 17.42 10.12
CA LEU A 205 -0.54 16.47 9.42
C LEU A 205 0.35 15.68 10.40
N ASP A 206 0.86 16.32 11.44
CA ASP A 206 1.66 15.67 12.48
C ASP A 206 0.85 14.74 13.39
N SER A 207 -0.47 14.90 13.44
CA SER A 207 -1.39 14.05 14.19
C SER A 207 -1.89 12.87 13.35
N PHE A 208 -1.75 12.93 12.02
CA PHE A 208 -2.09 11.85 11.10
C PHE A 208 -1.07 10.70 11.21
N ARG A 209 -1.33 9.77 12.14
CA ARG A 209 -0.46 8.62 12.47
C ARG A 209 -1.25 7.33 12.65
N GLU A 210 -0.56 6.20 12.79
CA GLU A 210 -1.19 4.89 12.94
C GLU A 210 -2.05 4.78 14.21
N ASN A 211 -1.56 5.23 15.37
CA ASN A 211 -2.37 5.13 16.59
C ASN A 211 -3.43 6.22 16.71
N MET A 212 -3.31 7.33 15.97
CA MET A 212 -4.45 8.26 15.82
C MET A 212 -5.61 7.54 15.13
N LEU A 213 -5.35 6.88 13.99
CA LEU A 213 -6.34 6.11 13.26
C LEU A 213 -6.94 4.99 14.12
N MET A 214 -6.11 4.23 14.85
CA MET A 214 -6.61 3.20 15.76
C MET A 214 -7.44 3.77 16.91
N GLY A 215 -7.06 4.94 17.44
CA GLY A 215 -7.83 5.64 18.47
C GLY A 215 -9.19 6.13 17.96
N MET A 216 -9.29 6.48 16.68
CA MET A 216 -10.57 6.81 16.05
C MET A 216 -11.46 5.59 15.89
N TRP A 217 -10.92 4.43 15.52
CA TRP A 217 -11.70 3.18 15.50
C TRP A 217 -12.20 2.80 16.87
N GLU A 218 -11.34 2.89 17.90
CA GLU A 218 -11.76 2.68 19.29
C GLU A 218 -12.89 3.64 19.70
N LEU A 219 -12.81 4.91 19.31
CA LEU A 219 -13.82 5.91 19.66
C LEU A 219 -15.16 5.66 18.96
N LEU A 220 -15.10 5.36 17.67
CA LEU A 220 -16.29 5.25 16.83
C LEU A 220 -16.98 3.89 16.96
N SER A 221 -16.26 2.84 17.37
CA SER A 221 -16.83 1.51 17.65
C SER A 221 -17.31 1.34 19.08
N THR A 222 -17.43 2.44 19.82
CA THR A 222 -17.94 2.44 21.20
C THR A 222 -19.09 3.43 21.35
N LEU A 223 -19.70 3.82 20.23
CA LEU A 223 -20.88 4.66 20.23
C LEU A 223 -22.12 3.83 20.58
N ASP A 224 -22.16 2.55 20.20
CA ASP A 224 -23.11 1.59 20.75
C ASP A 224 -22.44 0.36 21.41
N ASN A 225 -23.14 -0.78 21.45
CA ASN A 225 -22.72 -1.98 22.17
C ASN A 225 -22.00 -3.02 21.30
N ASP A 226 -22.10 -2.92 19.97
CA ASP A 226 -21.43 -3.84 19.07
C ASP A 226 -19.98 -3.36 18.76
N PRO A 227 -19.11 -4.23 18.21
CA PRO A 227 -17.71 -3.89 18.00
C PRO A 227 -17.46 -3.15 16.66
N GLU A 228 -18.49 -2.92 15.87
CA GLU A 228 -18.42 -2.30 14.54
C GLU A 228 -18.39 -0.78 14.64
N ILE A 229 -18.08 -0.09 13.55
CA ILE A 229 -18.06 1.37 13.50
C ILE A 229 -19.47 1.87 13.18
N ASP A 230 -20.07 2.67 14.06
CA ASP A 230 -21.48 3.10 13.97
C ASP A 230 -21.68 4.47 13.34
N VAL A 231 -20.74 4.87 12.49
CA VAL A 231 -20.79 6.10 11.71
C VAL A 231 -20.20 5.85 10.33
N PHE A 232 -20.45 6.77 9.41
CA PHE A 232 -19.72 6.85 8.14
C PHE A 232 -18.50 7.77 8.30
N PRO A 233 -17.26 7.25 8.40
CA PRO A 233 -16.07 8.05 8.66
C PRO A 233 -15.41 8.55 7.37
N GLY A 234 -14.62 9.60 7.46
CA GLY A 234 -13.77 10.08 6.36
C GLY A 234 -12.67 10.99 6.89
N PHE A 235 -11.51 11.01 6.26
CA PHE A 235 -10.39 11.87 6.69
C PHE A 235 -10.31 13.14 5.85
N LEU A 236 -10.14 14.28 6.48
CA LEU A 236 -9.81 15.55 5.82
C LEU A 236 -8.37 15.88 6.17
N VAL A 237 -7.44 15.63 5.26
CA VAL A 237 -6.01 15.89 5.47
C VAL A 237 -5.35 16.24 4.14
N ALA A 238 -4.44 17.22 4.18
CA ALA A 238 -3.65 17.65 3.04
C ALA A 238 -2.27 18.09 3.54
N SER A 239 -1.31 18.29 2.63
CA SER A 239 0.06 18.64 3.04
C SER A 239 0.19 20.08 3.54
N ASN A 240 -0.76 20.96 3.23
CA ASN A 240 -0.77 22.36 3.67
C ASN A 240 -2.18 22.96 3.63
N ALA A 241 -2.35 24.15 4.21
CA ALA A 241 -3.65 24.83 4.31
C ALA A 241 -4.30 25.16 2.95
N SER A 242 -3.50 25.49 1.91
CA SER A 242 -4.05 25.78 0.58
C SER A 242 -4.66 24.55 -0.06
N ALA A 243 -3.94 23.42 -0.02
CA ALA A 243 -4.43 22.13 -0.48
C ALA A 243 -5.65 21.68 0.34
N PHE A 244 -5.63 21.89 1.65
CA PHE A 244 -6.75 21.57 2.53
C PHE A 244 -8.02 22.37 2.18
N SER A 245 -7.91 23.69 2.00
CA SER A 245 -9.03 24.53 1.56
C SER A 245 -9.58 24.07 0.22
N LYS A 246 -8.69 23.72 -0.74
CA LYS A 246 -9.09 23.19 -2.05
C LYS A 246 -9.82 21.85 -1.95
N LEU A 247 -9.40 20.94 -1.06
CA LEU A 247 -10.10 19.67 -0.81
C LEU A 247 -11.55 19.97 -0.39
N VAL A 248 -11.72 20.82 0.63
CA VAL A 248 -13.05 21.20 1.12
C VAL A 248 -13.89 21.88 0.04
N GLU A 249 -13.34 22.88 -0.65
CA GLU A 249 -14.07 23.60 -1.71
C GLU A 249 -14.53 22.70 -2.84
N GLN A 250 -13.73 21.70 -3.20
CA GLN A 250 -14.12 20.74 -4.21
C GLN A 250 -15.19 19.78 -3.70
N SER A 251 -15.14 19.35 -2.44
CA SER A 251 -16.21 18.55 -1.84
C SER A 251 -17.55 19.29 -1.88
N LEU A 252 -17.56 20.59 -1.55
CA LEU A 252 -18.76 21.44 -1.58
C LEU A 252 -19.35 21.63 -2.99
N LYS A 253 -18.52 21.57 -4.02
CA LYS A 253 -18.92 21.79 -5.43
C LYS A 253 -19.12 20.49 -6.19
N HIS A 254 -18.79 19.35 -5.58
CA HIS A 254 -18.81 18.07 -6.26
C HIS A 254 -20.23 17.69 -6.65
N THR A 255 -20.36 17.16 -7.86
CA THR A 255 -21.58 16.50 -8.32
C THR A 255 -21.22 15.07 -8.66
N ALA A 256 -21.97 14.12 -8.08
CA ALA A 256 -21.75 12.71 -8.31
C ALA A 256 -21.67 12.40 -9.82
N VAL A 257 -20.61 11.70 -10.22
CA VAL A 257 -20.42 11.35 -11.63
C VAL A 257 -21.40 10.23 -11.98
N ALA A 258 -22.31 10.49 -12.91
CA ALA A 258 -23.24 9.46 -13.40
C ALA A 258 -22.47 8.25 -13.94
N HIS A 259 -22.98 7.03 -13.71
CA HIS A 259 -22.31 5.79 -14.10
C HIS A 259 -21.89 5.76 -15.59
N GLY A 260 -22.77 6.19 -16.49
CA GLY A 260 -22.49 6.30 -17.94
C GLY A 260 -21.49 7.40 -18.35
N LYS A 261 -21.00 8.21 -17.39
CA LYS A 261 -19.99 9.26 -17.58
C LYS A 261 -18.66 8.93 -16.88
N LEU A 262 -18.56 7.76 -16.26
CA LEU A 262 -17.31 7.29 -15.69
C LEU A 262 -16.25 7.14 -16.79
N ARG A 263 -15.04 7.56 -16.46
CA ARG A 263 -13.85 7.47 -17.30
C ARG A 263 -12.74 6.84 -16.45
N PRO A 264 -12.79 5.53 -16.22
CA PRO A 264 -11.84 4.83 -15.38
C PRO A 264 -10.50 4.62 -16.11
N ILE A 265 -9.39 4.74 -15.40
CA ILE A 265 -8.07 4.30 -15.85
C ILE A 265 -7.46 3.36 -14.82
N ALA A 266 -6.91 2.23 -15.26
CA ALA A 266 -6.30 1.24 -14.39
C ALA A 266 -4.78 1.19 -14.56
N VAL A 267 -4.03 1.32 -13.45
CA VAL A 267 -2.56 1.22 -13.42
C VAL A 267 -2.16 -0.05 -12.66
N SER A 268 -1.37 -0.90 -13.31
CA SER A 268 -0.90 -2.16 -12.75
C SER A 268 0.62 -2.28 -12.82
N GLN A 269 1.21 -2.83 -11.76
CA GLN A 269 2.62 -3.21 -11.74
C GLN A 269 2.79 -4.71 -11.96
N VAL A 270 3.69 -5.09 -12.86
CA VAL A 270 4.14 -6.47 -13.07
C VAL A 270 5.61 -6.55 -12.72
N LEU A 271 5.92 -6.90 -11.46
CA LEU A 271 7.29 -6.83 -10.95
C LEU A 271 8.20 -7.92 -11.56
N SER A 272 7.65 -9.12 -11.75
CA SER A 272 8.38 -10.28 -12.25
C SER A 272 7.47 -11.20 -13.07
N ASP A 273 8.06 -12.15 -13.79
CA ASP A 273 7.33 -13.17 -14.56
C ASP A 273 6.34 -13.99 -13.71
N ALA A 274 6.59 -14.10 -12.40
CA ALA A 274 5.73 -14.80 -11.46
C ALA A 274 4.61 -13.94 -10.87
N GLU A 275 4.66 -12.60 -11.05
CA GLU A 275 3.77 -11.65 -10.37
C GLU A 275 2.81 -10.98 -11.36
N THR A 276 1.93 -11.77 -11.97
CA THR A 276 0.98 -11.31 -13.00
C THR A 276 -0.38 -10.88 -12.44
N ARG A 277 -0.57 -10.96 -11.12
CA ARG A 277 -1.89 -10.74 -10.52
C ARG A 277 -2.42 -9.32 -10.71
N SER A 278 -1.58 -8.30 -10.56
CA SER A 278 -1.98 -6.91 -10.80
C SER A 278 -2.44 -6.70 -12.24
N LEU A 279 -1.82 -7.40 -13.20
CA LEU A 279 -2.23 -7.38 -14.60
C LEU A 279 -3.61 -8.04 -14.79
N GLN A 280 -3.86 -9.16 -14.10
CA GLN A 280 -5.19 -9.80 -14.10
C GLN A 280 -6.24 -8.81 -13.57
N LYS A 281 -5.98 -8.15 -12.45
CA LYS A 281 -6.91 -7.16 -11.84
C LYS A 281 -7.24 -5.99 -12.78
N ALA A 282 -6.24 -5.46 -13.49
CA ALA A 282 -6.48 -4.43 -14.51
C ALA A 282 -7.39 -4.93 -15.63
N ALA A 283 -7.17 -6.16 -16.10
CA ALA A 283 -8.01 -6.77 -17.13
C ALA A 283 -9.43 -7.06 -16.63
N MET A 284 -9.57 -7.48 -15.38
CA MET A 284 -10.86 -7.68 -14.70
C MET A 284 -11.67 -6.39 -14.64
N LEU A 285 -11.05 -5.28 -14.22
CA LEU A 285 -11.70 -3.96 -14.20
C LEU A 285 -12.12 -3.53 -15.61
N ARG A 286 -11.25 -3.72 -16.61
CA ARG A 286 -11.57 -3.43 -18.00
C ARG A 286 -12.77 -4.24 -18.51
N GLN A 287 -12.87 -5.52 -18.15
CA GLN A 287 -14.05 -6.35 -18.46
C GLN A 287 -15.29 -5.87 -17.73
N HIS A 288 -15.17 -5.54 -16.44
CA HIS A 288 -16.27 -5.07 -15.60
C HIS A 288 -16.90 -3.78 -16.15
N PHE A 289 -16.10 -2.75 -16.41
CA PHE A 289 -16.59 -1.48 -16.94
C PHE A 289 -17.12 -1.59 -18.38
N ARG A 290 -16.54 -2.46 -19.20
CA ARG A 290 -17.04 -2.74 -20.56
C ARG A 290 -18.47 -3.28 -20.58
N LYS A 291 -18.93 -3.98 -19.54
CA LYS A 291 -20.34 -4.45 -19.45
C LYS A 291 -21.34 -3.28 -19.51
N ASN A 292 -20.90 -2.08 -19.15
CA ASN A 292 -21.68 -0.84 -19.22
C ASN A 292 -21.22 0.10 -20.35
N ASN A 293 -20.54 -0.43 -21.38
CA ASN A 293 -19.98 0.33 -22.52
C ASN A 293 -18.99 1.43 -22.12
N LEU A 294 -18.32 1.27 -20.98
CA LEU A 294 -17.29 2.20 -20.53
C LEU A 294 -15.91 1.72 -21.00
N GLU A 295 -15.17 2.61 -21.64
CA GLU A 295 -13.77 2.38 -21.94
C GLU A 295 -12.93 2.43 -20.67
N THR A 296 -11.89 1.60 -20.60
CA THR A 296 -10.96 1.61 -19.48
C THR A 296 -9.54 1.49 -20.01
N PRO A 297 -8.87 2.63 -20.25
CA PRO A 297 -7.42 2.69 -20.43
C PRO A 297 -6.67 1.86 -19.38
N VAL A 298 -5.66 1.10 -19.83
CA VAL A 298 -4.81 0.31 -18.92
C VAL A 298 -3.35 0.66 -19.11
N VAL A 299 -2.69 1.03 -18.01
CA VAL A 299 -1.24 1.18 -17.93
C VAL A 299 -0.68 -0.02 -17.16
N ALA A 300 0.14 -0.83 -17.82
CA ALA A 300 0.84 -1.95 -17.22
C ALA A 300 2.33 -1.65 -17.21
N ILE A 301 2.94 -1.53 -16.02
CA ILE A 301 4.34 -1.18 -15.84
C ILE A 301 5.13 -2.42 -15.42
N TYR A 302 6.09 -2.80 -16.26
CA TYR A 302 6.85 -4.05 -16.14
C TYR A 302 8.22 -3.79 -15.51
N GLY A 303 8.51 -4.50 -14.42
CA GLY A 303 9.83 -4.52 -13.80
C GLY A 303 10.85 -5.27 -14.66
N LYS A 304 12.15 -5.05 -14.41
CA LYS A 304 13.24 -5.71 -15.16
C LYS A 304 13.24 -7.25 -15.08
N LYS A 305 12.56 -7.82 -14.08
CA LYS A 305 12.40 -9.27 -13.90
C LYS A 305 11.17 -9.84 -14.63
N ALA A 306 10.37 -9.00 -15.28
CA ALA A 306 9.16 -9.39 -16.00
C ALA A 306 9.43 -9.56 -17.52
N LYS A 307 10.40 -10.41 -17.87
CA LYS A 307 10.87 -10.62 -19.25
C LYS A 307 9.89 -11.42 -20.11
N THR A 308 9.24 -12.41 -19.52
CA THR A 308 8.31 -13.34 -20.18
C THR A 308 6.88 -13.19 -19.68
N ALA A 309 6.63 -12.24 -18.78
CA ALA A 309 5.30 -11.91 -18.30
C ALA A 309 4.35 -11.57 -19.46
N PRO A 310 3.08 -12.01 -19.36
CA PRO A 310 2.06 -11.69 -20.37
C PRO A 310 1.87 -10.17 -20.51
N ARG A 311 1.57 -9.73 -21.72
CA ARG A 311 1.26 -8.34 -22.07
C ARG A 311 -0.22 -8.24 -22.44
N LEU A 312 -0.92 -7.27 -21.88
CA LEU A 312 -2.31 -7.01 -22.29
C LEU A 312 -2.32 -6.44 -23.70
N LYS A 313 -3.34 -6.80 -24.47
CA LYS A 313 -3.53 -6.38 -25.87
C LYS A 313 -4.79 -5.51 -26.01
N GLY A 314 -4.89 -4.85 -27.16
CA GLY A 314 -6.02 -4.01 -27.56
C GLY A 314 -5.71 -2.53 -27.45
N GLU A 315 -6.62 -1.72 -27.95
CA GLU A 315 -6.52 -0.26 -27.92
C GLU A 315 -6.47 0.27 -26.49
N GLN A 316 -5.83 1.43 -26.31
CA GLN A 316 -5.69 2.11 -25.02
C GLN A 316 -5.07 1.21 -23.94
N VAL A 317 -4.05 0.44 -24.34
CA VAL A 317 -3.19 -0.33 -23.42
C VAL A 317 -1.75 0.12 -23.61
N TRP A 318 -1.15 0.64 -22.54
CA TRP A 318 0.26 1.03 -22.51
C TRP A 318 1.03 0.01 -21.67
N ASN A 319 1.92 -0.75 -22.32
CA ASN A 319 2.82 -1.70 -21.67
C ASN A 319 4.18 -1.02 -21.48
N LEU A 320 4.36 -0.30 -20.37
CA LEU A 320 5.56 0.46 -20.06
C LEU A 320 6.61 -0.41 -19.36
N GLU A 321 7.88 0.00 -19.41
CA GLU A 321 8.94 -0.61 -18.61
C GLU A 321 9.37 0.32 -17.49
N ALA A 322 9.54 -0.23 -16.28
CA ALA A 322 10.11 0.52 -15.18
C ALA A 322 11.58 0.88 -15.51
N PRO A 323 12.06 2.08 -15.13
CA PRO A 323 13.42 2.52 -15.40
C PRO A 323 14.47 1.54 -14.85
N GLY A 324 14.24 1.01 -13.64
CA GLY A 324 15.14 0.08 -12.95
C GLY A 324 15.94 0.77 -11.85
N GLY A 325 16.84 0.06 -11.17
CA GLY A 325 17.77 0.69 -10.21
C GLY A 325 17.14 1.29 -8.94
N GLY A 326 15.83 1.13 -8.71
CA GLY A 326 15.10 1.83 -7.64
C GLY A 326 14.40 3.11 -8.10
N GLU A 327 14.50 3.45 -9.39
CA GLU A 327 13.78 4.55 -10.03
C GLU A 327 12.41 4.09 -10.55
N PHE A 328 11.50 5.06 -10.68
CA PHE A 328 10.08 4.86 -10.99
C PHE A 328 9.65 5.79 -12.13
N ILE A 329 8.44 5.59 -12.66
CA ILE A 329 7.90 6.45 -13.71
C ILE A 329 7.56 7.82 -13.12
N GLU A 330 8.28 8.85 -13.57
CA GLU A 330 8.07 10.25 -13.17
C GLU A 330 7.26 11.05 -14.20
N SER A 331 7.08 10.52 -15.41
CA SER A 331 6.26 11.16 -16.44
C SER A 331 5.69 10.14 -17.42
N PHE A 332 4.55 10.49 -18.02
CA PHE A 332 3.91 9.71 -19.07
C PHE A 332 4.03 10.44 -20.42
N SER A 333 3.90 9.69 -21.52
CA SER A 333 3.79 10.28 -22.85
C SER A 333 2.57 11.22 -22.93
N ALA A 334 2.61 12.22 -23.82
CA ALA A 334 1.52 13.19 -23.94
C ALA A 334 0.14 12.54 -24.15
N ASP A 335 0.08 11.48 -24.97
CA ASP A 335 -1.13 10.69 -25.22
C ASP A 335 -1.65 9.96 -23.97
N LEU A 336 -0.76 9.41 -23.15
CA LEU A 336 -1.19 8.78 -21.89
C LEU A 336 -1.56 9.81 -20.83
N SER A 337 -0.84 10.93 -20.76
CA SER A 337 -1.17 12.05 -19.88
C SER A 337 -2.56 12.60 -20.17
N SER A 338 -2.95 12.76 -21.46
CA SER A 338 -4.30 13.22 -21.79
C SER A 338 -5.39 12.24 -21.32
N LYS A 339 -5.11 10.93 -21.30
CA LYS A 339 -6.06 9.94 -20.74
C LYS A 339 -6.22 10.05 -19.23
N PHE A 340 -5.16 10.39 -18.50
CA PHE A 340 -5.28 10.75 -17.09
C PHE A 340 -6.08 12.04 -16.91
N ASP A 341 -5.84 13.07 -17.74
CA ASP A 341 -6.58 14.34 -17.68
C ASP A 341 -8.07 14.18 -17.98
N GLU A 342 -8.44 13.29 -18.91
CA GLU A 342 -9.83 12.96 -19.25
C GLU A 342 -10.54 12.11 -18.18
N SER A 343 -9.79 11.35 -17.38
CA SER A 343 -10.32 10.39 -16.39
C SER A 343 -11.04 11.07 -15.22
N ASN A 344 -11.92 10.34 -14.54
CA ASN A 344 -12.48 10.76 -13.24
C ASN A 344 -12.29 9.71 -12.14
N LEU A 345 -11.78 8.54 -12.49
CA LEU A 345 -11.49 7.43 -11.58
C LEU A 345 -10.15 6.80 -11.97
N ILE A 346 -9.17 6.85 -11.06
CA ILE A 346 -7.85 6.25 -11.23
C ILE A 346 -7.73 5.10 -10.25
N ILE A 347 -7.51 3.88 -10.75
CA ILE A 347 -7.41 2.67 -9.93
C ILE A 347 -6.00 2.09 -10.08
N MET A 348 -5.28 1.97 -8.97
CA MET A 348 -3.89 1.50 -8.96
C MET A 348 -3.76 0.23 -8.12
N HIS A 349 -3.07 -0.77 -8.66
CA HIS A 349 -2.81 -2.04 -7.97
C HIS A 349 -1.41 -2.59 -8.28
N GLY A 350 -0.66 -2.87 -7.21
CA GLY A 350 0.74 -3.22 -7.26
C GLY A 350 1.41 -3.05 -5.90
N HIS A 351 2.74 -3.07 -5.89
CA HIS A 351 3.52 -2.74 -4.70
C HIS A 351 3.60 -1.23 -4.50
N GLY A 352 3.97 -0.83 -3.29
CA GLY A 352 4.14 0.58 -2.93
C GLY A 352 5.12 0.75 -1.78
N ILE A 353 5.71 1.93 -1.73
CA ILE A 353 6.54 2.48 -0.65
C ILE A 353 6.14 3.96 -0.51
N PRO A 354 6.55 4.66 0.57
CA PRO A 354 6.34 6.11 0.61
C PRO A 354 6.88 6.77 -0.67
N GLY A 355 6.12 7.70 -1.24
CA GLY A 355 6.46 8.37 -2.50
C GLY A 355 6.32 7.55 -3.78
N MET A 356 5.84 6.30 -3.74
CA MET A 356 5.63 5.49 -4.95
C MET A 356 4.44 4.55 -4.84
N SER A 357 3.63 4.49 -5.89
CA SER A 357 2.58 3.49 -6.04
C SER A 357 2.66 2.82 -7.40
N CYS A 358 2.72 1.49 -7.42
CA CYS A 358 2.64 0.69 -8.65
C CYS A 358 3.73 1.02 -9.70
N SER A 359 4.94 1.39 -9.24
CA SER A 359 6.06 1.92 -10.05
C SER A 359 5.85 3.31 -10.64
N VAL A 360 4.83 4.05 -10.20
CA VAL A 360 4.66 5.47 -10.49
C VAL A 360 5.22 6.24 -9.31
N ASP A 361 6.18 7.12 -9.57
CA ASP A 361 6.71 8.02 -8.55
C ASP A 361 5.67 9.06 -8.16
N ILE A 362 5.81 9.67 -6.99
CA ILE A 362 4.99 10.81 -6.57
C ILE A 362 5.06 11.99 -7.57
N GLN A 363 6.17 12.13 -8.30
CA GLN A 363 6.31 13.10 -9.38
C GLN A 363 5.52 12.72 -10.64
N GLY A 364 5.26 11.42 -10.85
CA GLY A 364 4.47 10.91 -11.96
C GLY A 364 2.97 10.97 -11.76
N ILE A 365 2.49 11.45 -10.60
CA ILE A 365 1.06 11.69 -10.39
C ILE A 365 0.61 12.85 -11.30
N PRO A 366 -0.49 12.69 -12.07
CA PRO A 366 -0.99 13.74 -12.95
C PRO A 366 -1.14 15.08 -12.21
N ALA A 367 -0.60 16.15 -12.79
CA ALA A 367 -0.59 17.46 -12.13
C ALA A 367 -2.00 18.03 -11.86
N ASN A 368 -2.99 17.61 -12.65
CA ASN A 368 -4.38 17.99 -12.48
C ASN A 368 -5.22 16.78 -12.09
N LEU A 369 -5.56 16.67 -10.80
CA LEU A 369 -6.50 15.68 -10.29
C LEU A 369 -7.83 16.29 -9.85
N GLN A 370 -8.14 17.51 -10.29
CA GLN A 370 -9.35 18.22 -9.88
C GLN A 370 -10.62 17.37 -10.09
N GLY A 371 -11.39 17.16 -9.02
CA GLY A 371 -12.62 16.39 -9.06
C GLY A 371 -12.46 14.88 -9.25
N LYS A 372 -11.24 14.34 -9.25
CA LYS A 372 -10.99 12.91 -9.52
C LYS A 372 -10.96 12.08 -8.24
N VAL A 373 -11.34 10.81 -8.38
CA VAL A 373 -11.20 9.78 -7.36
C VAL A 373 -9.93 8.97 -7.64
N LEU A 374 -9.01 8.91 -6.67
CA LEU A 374 -7.82 8.05 -6.72
C LEU A 374 -7.97 6.87 -5.76
N MET A 375 -7.80 5.66 -6.24
CA MET A 375 -7.78 4.47 -5.40
C MET A 375 -6.47 3.70 -5.57
N THR A 376 -5.66 3.64 -4.52
CA THR A 376 -4.39 2.92 -4.55
C THR A 376 -4.37 1.73 -3.58
N GLY A 377 -4.41 0.54 -4.17
CA GLY A 377 -4.29 -0.73 -3.47
C GLY A 377 -2.82 -1.17 -3.33
N SER A 378 -1.98 -0.28 -2.79
CA SER A 378 -0.55 -0.52 -2.60
C SER A 378 -0.09 -0.21 -1.17
N CYS A 379 1.04 -0.77 -0.74
CA CYS A 379 1.58 -0.52 0.59
C CYS A 379 2.09 0.93 0.71
N PHE A 380 1.99 1.51 1.91
CA PHE A 380 2.52 2.84 2.27
C PHE A 380 2.03 4.01 1.41
N SER A 381 1.00 3.82 0.60
CA SER A 381 0.45 4.89 -0.24
C SER A 381 -0.07 6.08 0.58
N ALA A 382 -0.48 5.83 1.82
CA ALA A 382 -0.93 6.83 2.80
C ALA A 382 0.01 6.94 4.02
N SER A 383 1.31 6.62 3.86
CA SER A 383 2.25 6.60 4.99
C SER A 383 2.29 7.92 5.76
N PRO A 384 2.24 7.91 7.10
CA PRO A 384 2.28 9.14 7.88
C PRO A 384 3.68 9.78 7.84
N SER A 385 3.75 11.11 7.99
CA SER A 385 5.03 11.85 8.08
C SER A 385 5.82 11.48 9.35
N LYS A 386 5.09 11.05 10.39
CA LYS A 386 5.58 10.54 11.67
C LYS A 386 4.88 9.23 12.01
N SER A 387 5.66 8.18 12.20
CA SER A 387 5.16 6.82 12.51
C SER A 387 5.15 6.57 14.01
N ASP A 388 4.08 5.96 14.52
CA ASP A 388 4.01 5.46 15.91
C ASP A 388 4.67 4.08 16.07
N LEU A 389 5.16 3.52 14.98
CA LEU A 389 5.61 2.15 14.88
C LEU A 389 7.04 2.08 14.31
N PRO A 390 7.76 0.95 14.50
CA PRO A 390 9.16 0.85 14.12
C PRO A 390 9.33 0.98 12.62
N GLU A 391 10.46 1.56 12.21
CA GLU A 391 10.83 1.63 10.81
C GLU A 391 10.88 0.24 10.17
N MET A 392 10.31 0.15 8.97
CA MET A 392 10.44 -1.01 8.11
C MET A 392 11.51 -0.70 7.08
N ARG A 393 12.53 -1.56 6.95
CA ARG A 393 13.60 -1.36 5.95
C ARG A 393 13.16 -1.78 4.54
N ASP A 394 12.34 -2.82 4.45
CA ASP A 394 11.94 -3.45 3.19
C ASP A 394 10.42 -3.61 3.11
N ALA A 395 9.84 -3.21 1.98
CA ALA A 395 8.45 -3.47 1.63
C ALA A 395 8.32 -4.68 0.69
N PRO A 396 7.11 -5.25 0.55
CA PRO A 396 6.82 -6.23 -0.50
C PRO A 396 7.32 -5.78 -1.88
N GLY A 397 7.78 -6.73 -2.68
CA GLY A 397 8.45 -6.45 -3.96
C GLY A 397 9.97 -6.20 -3.84
N GLY A 398 10.52 -6.22 -2.62
CA GLY A 398 11.96 -6.05 -2.39
C GLY A 398 12.42 -4.59 -2.49
N TYR A 399 11.51 -3.65 -2.29
CA TYR A 399 11.79 -2.22 -2.28
C TYR A 399 12.30 -1.78 -0.92
N THR A 400 13.36 -0.97 -0.90
CA THR A 400 13.81 -0.28 0.31
C THR A 400 12.83 0.84 0.63
N VAL A 401 12.34 0.85 1.87
CA VAL A 401 11.47 1.90 2.36
C VAL A 401 12.34 3.09 2.77
N GLN A 402 12.01 4.25 2.22
CA GLN A 402 12.63 5.52 2.56
C GLN A 402 11.56 6.51 2.98
N LYS A 403 11.93 7.48 3.83
CA LYS A 403 11.01 8.55 4.20
C LYS A 403 10.78 9.45 3.00
N ARG A 404 9.55 9.47 2.50
CA ARG A 404 9.07 10.32 1.40
C ARG A 404 7.62 10.68 1.71
N ASP A 405 7.10 11.71 1.05
CA ASP A 405 5.70 12.11 1.18
C ASP A 405 4.75 10.97 0.79
N ALA A 406 3.58 10.92 1.41
CA ALA A 406 2.55 9.96 1.05
C ALA A 406 2.05 10.20 -0.37
N PHE A 407 1.93 9.12 -1.15
CA PHE A 407 1.45 9.18 -2.53
C PHE A 407 0.03 9.78 -2.61
N VAL A 408 -0.87 9.39 -1.70
CA VAL A 408 -2.25 9.91 -1.68
C VAL A 408 -2.33 11.37 -1.26
N LEU A 409 -1.44 11.86 -0.40
CA LEU A 409 -1.46 13.27 0.00
C LEU A 409 -1.09 14.17 -1.18
N ARG A 410 -0.11 13.77 -1.99
CA ARG A 410 0.19 14.48 -3.24
C ARG A 410 -1.02 14.53 -4.17
N ALA A 411 -1.78 13.43 -4.26
CA ALA A 411 -2.97 13.41 -5.09
C ALA A 411 -4.03 14.40 -4.62
N ILE A 412 -4.25 14.50 -3.29
CA ILE A 412 -5.13 15.50 -2.69
C ILE A 412 -4.61 16.92 -2.97
N ASP A 413 -3.31 17.16 -2.81
CA ASP A 413 -2.69 18.46 -3.10
C ASP A 413 -2.84 18.88 -4.58
N GLN A 414 -2.89 17.91 -5.49
CA GLN A 414 -3.15 18.09 -6.93
C GLN A 414 -4.64 18.14 -7.29
N GLY A 415 -5.52 18.05 -6.29
CA GLY A 415 -6.95 18.31 -6.44
C GLY A 415 -7.85 17.07 -6.44
N ALA A 416 -7.36 15.88 -6.13
CA ALA A 416 -8.26 14.73 -5.94
C ALA A 416 -9.29 15.03 -4.83
N ILE A 417 -10.55 14.68 -5.07
CA ILE A 417 -11.64 14.86 -4.09
C ILE A 417 -11.75 13.69 -3.12
N VAL A 418 -11.25 12.53 -3.54
CA VAL A 418 -11.21 11.31 -2.72
C VAL A 418 -9.92 10.56 -3.05
N ALA A 419 -9.20 10.13 -2.03
CA ALA A 419 -8.04 9.26 -2.16
C ALA A 419 -8.10 8.09 -1.17
N PHE A 420 -8.09 6.86 -1.69
CA PHE A 420 -8.02 5.62 -0.91
C PHE A 420 -6.58 5.11 -0.85
N GLY A 421 -6.07 4.80 0.34
CA GLY A 421 -4.74 4.25 0.53
C GLY A 421 -4.56 3.49 1.85
N HIS A 422 -3.31 3.22 2.20
CA HIS A 422 -2.96 2.46 3.39
C HIS A 422 -1.66 3.00 4.02
N GLN A 423 -1.62 3.16 5.35
CA GLN A 423 -0.46 3.75 6.04
C GLN A 423 0.77 2.82 6.06
N ARG A 424 0.55 1.50 5.97
CA ARG A 424 1.59 0.45 5.98
C ARG A 424 1.38 -0.66 4.96
N LEU A 425 1.30 -1.93 5.37
CA LEU A 425 1.21 -3.07 4.45
C LEU A 425 -0.24 -3.32 4.02
N SER A 426 -0.53 -3.11 2.74
CA SER A 426 -1.87 -3.28 2.18
C SER A 426 -2.07 -4.69 1.61
N SER A 427 -3.31 -5.20 1.69
CA SER A 427 -3.75 -6.37 0.92
C SER A 427 -4.01 -6.01 -0.55
N GLY A 428 -4.16 -4.72 -0.86
CA GLY A 428 -4.41 -4.18 -2.19
C GLY A 428 -5.86 -4.38 -2.66
N PHE A 429 -6.01 -4.82 -3.91
CA PHE A 429 -7.31 -5.01 -4.57
C PHE A 429 -8.39 -5.75 -3.77
N PRO A 430 -8.10 -6.81 -2.97
CA PRO A 430 -9.10 -7.47 -2.16
C PRO A 430 -9.88 -6.54 -1.21
N HIS A 431 -9.27 -5.44 -0.77
CA HIS A 431 -9.90 -4.47 0.13
C HIS A 431 -10.28 -3.17 -0.61
N LEU A 432 -9.59 -2.83 -1.70
CA LEU A 432 -9.94 -1.69 -2.56
C LEU A 432 -11.25 -1.94 -3.32
N TYR A 433 -11.40 -3.11 -3.94
CA TYR A 433 -12.55 -3.37 -4.81
C TYR A 433 -13.90 -3.30 -4.08
N PRO A 434 -14.08 -3.87 -2.87
CA PRO A 434 -15.35 -3.70 -2.13
C PRO A 434 -15.72 -2.24 -1.87
N VAL A 435 -14.74 -1.37 -1.62
CA VAL A 435 -14.99 0.08 -1.47
C VAL A 435 -15.42 0.70 -2.80
N LEU A 436 -14.72 0.36 -3.89
CA LEU A 436 -15.09 0.81 -5.24
C LEU A 436 -16.50 0.33 -5.60
N GLU A 437 -16.81 -0.93 -5.35
CA GLU A 437 -18.12 -1.55 -5.61
C GLU A 437 -19.23 -0.83 -4.85
N CYS A 438 -19.00 -0.49 -3.57
CA CYS A 438 -19.93 0.30 -2.78
C CYS A 438 -20.16 1.70 -3.37
N TRP A 439 -19.10 2.39 -3.80
CA TRP A 439 -19.21 3.73 -4.40
C TRP A 439 -19.87 3.71 -5.78
N LEU A 440 -19.64 2.67 -6.59
CA LEU A 440 -20.31 2.49 -7.89
C LEU A 440 -21.82 2.20 -7.73
N GLN A 441 -22.25 1.77 -6.55
CA GLN A 441 -23.67 1.63 -6.18
C GLN A 441 -24.25 2.94 -5.60
N GLY A 442 -23.62 4.09 -5.83
CA GLY A 442 -24.13 5.38 -5.38
C GLY A 442 -23.97 5.68 -3.88
N ASN A 443 -23.29 4.83 -3.12
CA ASN A 443 -23.10 5.09 -1.69
C ASN A 443 -22.02 6.16 -1.45
N THR A 444 -22.02 6.77 -0.27
CA THR A 444 -21.07 7.83 0.07
C THR A 444 -19.66 7.29 0.30
N VAL A 445 -18.69 8.20 0.29
CA VAL A 445 -17.30 7.96 0.68
C VAL A 445 -17.23 7.23 2.02
N GLY A 446 -17.91 7.77 3.03
CA GLY A 446 -17.86 7.22 4.38
C GLY A 446 -18.55 5.88 4.54
N GLU A 447 -19.61 5.62 3.78
CA GLU A 447 -20.27 4.31 3.79
C GLU A 447 -19.37 3.21 3.22
N GLY A 448 -18.75 3.45 2.06
CA GLY A 448 -17.78 2.51 1.50
C GLY A 448 -16.60 2.25 2.45
N TYR A 449 -16.18 3.28 3.19
CA TYR A 449 -15.09 3.15 4.16
C TYR A 449 -15.50 2.36 5.41
N GLN A 450 -16.66 2.67 5.99
CA GLN A 450 -17.21 1.93 7.14
C GLN A 450 -17.37 0.45 6.82
N ARG A 451 -18.00 0.11 5.68
CA ARG A 451 -18.21 -1.28 5.27
C ARG A 451 -16.91 -2.07 5.15
N LEU A 452 -15.84 -1.44 4.64
CA LEU A 452 -14.50 -2.03 4.63
C LEU A 452 -14.00 -2.29 6.06
N MET A 453 -14.08 -1.29 6.93
CA MET A 453 -13.57 -1.39 8.29
C MET A 453 -14.33 -2.41 9.12
N ASN A 454 -15.66 -2.43 9.06
CA ASN A 454 -16.53 -3.40 9.75
C ASN A 454 -16.28 -4.82 9.23
N GLY A 455 -16.16 -5.00 7.91
CA GLY A 455 -15.76 -6.29 7.34
C GLY A 455 -14.41 -6.80 7.87
N LEU A 456 -13.45 -5.90 8.12
CA LEU A 456 -12.15 -6.25 8.69
C LEU A 456 -12.22 -6.52 10.20
N ILE A 457 -12.98 -5.72 10.94
CA ILE A 457 -13.27 -5.92 12.37
C ILE A 457 -13.86 -7.32 12.58
N ASN A 458 -14.88 -7.67 11.82
CA ASN A 458 -15.53 -8.99 11.88
C ASN A 458 -14.60 -10.12 11.45
N LEU A 459 -13.83 -9.94 10.38
CA LEU A 459 -12.88 -10.95 9.91
C LEU A 459 -11.74 -11.20 10.92
N LYS A 460 -11.35 -10.19 11.68
CA LYS A 460 -10.25 -10.24 12.66
C LYS A 460 -10.71 -10.46 14.08
N GLU A 461 -12.01 -10.39 14.34
CA GLU A 461 -12.61 -10.49 15.68
C GLU A 461 -11.99 -9.48 16.65
N VAL A 462 -11.78 -8.25 16.16
CA VAL A 462 -11.30 -7.14 17.00
C VAL A 462 -12.52 -6.54 17.71
N GLY A 463 -12.39 -6.28 19.00
CA GLY A 463 -13.39 -5.55 19.78
C GLY A 463 -12.78 -4.36 20.51
N SER A 464 -13.62 -3.60 21.21
CA SER A 464 -13.18 -2.47 22.04
C SER A 464 -12.05 -2.87 23.00
N GLY A 465 -11.09 -1.96 23.14
CA GLY A 465 -9.82 -2.15 23.84
C GLY A 465 -8.72 -2.79 22.98
N GLY A 466 -9.07 -3.36 21.82
CA GLY A 466 -8.18 -4.11 20.94
C GLY A 466 -7.61 -3.33 19.75
N PHE A 467 -8.09 -2.10 19.50
CA PHE A 467 -7.69 -1.31 18.32
C PHE A 467 -6.32 -0.65 18.48
N VAL A 468 -6.07 0.00 19.62
CA VAL A 468 -4.82 0.77 19.83
C VAL A 468 -3.61 -0.16 19.87
N ILE A 469 -2.56 0.19 19.12
CA ILE A 469 -1.30 -0.56 19.10
C ILE A 469 -0.46 -0.14 20.31
N ARG A 470 -0.61 -0.92 21.40
CA ARG A 470 0.14 -0.71 22.65
C ARG A 470 1.59 -1.20 22.56
N GLU A 471 1.81 -2.34 21.90
CA GLU A 471 3.13 -2.92 21.71
C GLU A 471 3.79 -2.38 20.44
N GLN A 472 4.39 -1.21 20.56
CA GLN A 472 5.00 -0.48 19.43
C GLN A 472 6.36 -1.04 19.00
N THR A 473 6.83 -2.16 19.57
CA THR A 473 8.08 -2.83 19.13
C THR A 473 7.86 -3.76 17.94
N LYS A 474 6.61 -4.15 17.66
CA LYS A 474 6.27 -5.05 16.57
C LYS A 474 6.25 -4.33 15.22
N LYS A 475 7.06 -4.80 14.27
CA LYS A 475 7.07 -4.28 12.88
C LYS A 475 5.75 -4.52 12.13
N ARG A 476 5.01 -5.58 12.48
CA ARG A 476 3.75 -5.99 11.84
C ARG A 476 2.71 -6.33 12.92
N PRO A 477 2.10 -5.32 13.54
CA PRO A 477 1.03 -5.55 14.50
C PRO A 477 -0.20 -6.13 13.78
N PRO A 478 -1.03 -6.97 14.46
CA PRO A 478 -2.26 -7.49 13.89
C PRO A 478 -3.18 -6.39 13.32
N GLN A 479 -3.20 -5.23 13.98
CA GLN A 479 -3.97 -4.05 13.60
C GLN A 479 -3.53 -3.39 12.29
N ASN A 480 -2.41 -3.82 11.70
CA ASN A 480 -2.01 -3.33 10.38
C ASN A 480 -3.13 -3.47 9.35
N SER A 481 -3.99 -4.50 9.43
CA SER A 481 -5.10 -4.64 8.49
C SER A 481 -6.16 -3.54 8.60
N LEU A 482 -6.18 -2.77 9.68
CA LEU A 482 -7.13 -1.68 9.95
C LEU A 482 -6.54 -0.30 9.60
N LEU A 483 -5.33 -0.24 9.02
CA LEU A 483 -4.61 0.99 8.67
C LEU A 483 -4.94 1.50 7.25
N TYR A 484 -6.11 1.14 6.72
CA TYR A 484 -6.65 1.77 5.52
C TYR A 484 -7.07 3.19 5.83
N VAL A 485 -6.96 4.08 4.84
CA VAL A 485 -7.39 5.47 4.94
C VAL A 485 -8.16 5.86 3.69
N VAL A 486 -9.28 6.53 3.89
CA VAL A 486 -10.00 7.27 2.84
C VAL A 486 -9.96 8.75 3.18
N ILE A 487 -9.24 9.52 2.37
CA ILE A 487 -9.20 10.97 2.46
C ILE A 487 -10.29 11.53 1.55
N GLY A 488 -11.20 12.31 2.10
CA GLY A 488 -12.38 12.85 1.44
C GLY A 488 -13.50 13.13 2.45
N ASP A 489 -14.44 14.00 2.08
CA ASP A 489 -15.65 14.24 2.87
C ASP A 489 -16.49 12.95 2.98
N PRO A 490 -16.79 12.43 4.18
CA PRO A 490 -17.56 11.20 4.34
C PRO A 490 -18.98 11.23 3.77
N ALA A 491 -19.59 12.43 3.69
CA ALA A 491 -20.93 12.59 3.12
C ALA A 491 -20.92 12.72 1.59
N LEU A 492 -19.74 12.89 0.98
CA LEU A 492 -19.63 13.03 -0.47
C LEU A 492 -20.02 11.72 -1.16
N GLN A 493 -20.84 11.83 -2.19
CA GLN A 493 -21.15 10.74 -3.10
C GLN A 493 -20.28 10.87 -4.35
N PRO A 494 -19.29 9.98 -4.57
CA PRO A 494 -18.36 10.14 -5.69
C PRO A 494 -19.07 9.88 -7.03
N PHE A 495 -19.91 8.85 -7.09
CA PHE A 495 -20.58 8.37 -8.29
C PHE A 495 -22.10 8.24 -8.04
N ALA A 496 -22.92 8.49 -9.06
CA ALA A 496 -24.35 8.24 -8.99
C ALA A 496 -24.66 6.81 -9.45
N GLU A 497 -25.78 6.26 -8.98
CA GLU A 497 -26.30 4.95 -9.43
C GLU A 497 -26.53 4.87 -10.95
#